data_AF-J7KZT1-F1
#
_entry.id   AF-J7KZT1-F1
#
_cell.length_a   1.000
_cell.length_b   1.000
_cell.length_c   1.000
_cell.angle_alpha   90.00
_cell.angle_beta   90.00
_cell.angle_gamma   90.00
#
_symmetry.space_group_name_H-M   'P 1'
#
loop_
_entity.id
_entity.type
_entity.pdbx_description
1 polymer ?
#
loop_
_entity_poly.entity_id
_entity_poly.type
_entity_poly.pdbx_seq_one_letter_code
_entity_poly.pdbx_strand_id
1 'polypeptide(L)' 'MATELENVLGGSFYPIGEWLSYANTFISEDGKIVSTGMGWIWGLGENLADSLESAIFANRPLKCLHSDPGLEPWPPTTR' A
#
# COMPACT_ATOMS: atom_id res chain seq x y z
N MET A 1 -5.81 10.14 5.15
CA MET A 1 -5.43 9.15 4.13
C MET A 1 -4.34 9.68 3.21
N ALA A 2 -4.59 10.59 2.26
CA ALA A 2 -3.48 11.17 1.47
C ALA A 2 -2.42 11.86 2.36
N THR A 3 -2.83 12.79 3.22
CA THR A 3 -1.93 13.47 4.18
C THR A 3 -1.21 12.52 5.15
N GLU A 4 -1.81 11.37 5.44
CA GLU A 4 -1.17 10.35 6.30
C GLU A 4 -0.03 9.67 5.55
N LEU A 5 -0.27 9.27 4.29
CA LEU A 5 0.78 8.74 3.42
C LEU A 5 1.90 9.76 3.20
N GLU A 6 1.56 11.02 2.98
CA GLU A 6 2.53 12.12 2.85
C GLU A 6 3.40 12.26 4.12
N ASN A 7 2.78 12.17 5.31
CA ASN A 7 3.50 12.26 6.58
C ASN A 7 4.39 11.04 6.86
N VAL A 8 3.95 9.83 6.47
CA VAL A 8 4.64 8.57 6.80
C VAL A 8 5.70 8.21 5.75
N LEU A 9 5.36 8.31 4.47
CA LEU A 9 6.19 7.87 3.36
C LEU A 9 6.90 9.02 2.63
N GLY A 10 6.43 10.26 2.81
CA GLY A 10 6.91 11.42 2.06
C GLY A 10 6.42 11.44 0.60
N GLY A 11 6.54 12.60 -0.05
CA GLY A 11 6.06 12.82 -1.42
C GLY A 11 4.58 13.17 -1.46
N SER A 12 3.97 13.06 -2.65
CA SER A 12 2.56 13.38 -2.90
C SER A 12 1.78 12.14 -3.32
N PHE A 13 0.53 11.98 -2.85
CA PHE A 13 -0.31 10.81 -3.12
C PHE A 13 -1.70 11.20 -3.63
N TYR A 14 -2.15 10.52 -4.68
CA TYR A 14 -3.42 10.78 -5.35
C TYR A 14 -4.32 9.55 -5.29
N PRO A 15 -5.60 9.68 -4.88
CA PRO A 15 -6.50 8.53 -4.72
C PRO A 15 -6.86 7.91 -6.08
N ILE A 16 -6.84 6.59 -6.16
CA ILE A 16 -7.19 5.83 -7.38
C ILE A 16 -8.28 4.77 -7.19
N GLY A 17 -8.65 4.46 -5.95
CA GLY A 17 -9.72 3.51 -5.65
C GLY A 17 -9.53 2.80 -4.32
N GLU A 18 -9.98 1.56 -4.24
CA GLU A 18 -9.84 0.69 -3.06
C GLU A 18 -9.24 -0.66 -3.47
N TRP A 19 -8.54 -1.31 -2.54
CA TRP A 19 -7.98 -2.64 -2.71
C TRP A 19 -8.29 -3.48 -1.47
N LEU A 20 -9.14 -4.51 -1.61
CA LEU A 20 -9.82 -5.19 -0.49
C LEU A 20 -10.77 -4.25 0.28
N SER A 21 -11.66 -4.82 1.08
CA SER A 21 -12.58 -4.03 1.89
C SER A 21 -11.79 -3.16 2.88
N TYR A 22 -12.11 -1.86 2.95
CA TYR A 22 -11.57 -0.90 3.90
C TYR A 22 -10.09 -0.51 3.70
N ALA A 23 -9.48 -0.78 2.55
CA ALA A 23 -8.16 -0.22 2.23
C ALA A 23 -8.22 0.68 0.98
N ASN A 24 -7.91 1.96 1.19
CA ASN A 24 -7.91 2.98 0.16
C ASN A 24 -6.57 2.99 -0.56
N THR A 25 -6.62 3.05 -1.89
CA THR A 25 -5.45 2.91 -2.76
C THR A 25 -5.10 4.23 -3.42
N PHE A 26 -3.80 4.54 -3.44
CA PHE A 26 -3.22 5.77 -3.93
C PHE A 26 -2.07 5.48 -4.89
N ILE A 27 -1.86 6.41 -5.82
CA ILE A 27 -0.64 6.50 -6.64
C ILE A 27 0.23 7.64 -6.12
N SER A 28 1.52 7.40 -5.95
CA SER A 28 2.50 8.45 -5.63
C SER A 28 2.92 9.23 -6.88
N GLU A 29 3.55 10.38 -6.69
CA GLU A 29 4.11 11.18 -7.79
C GLU A 29 5.13 10.44 -8.67
N ASP A 30 5.85 9.46 -8.11
CA ASP A 30 6.80 8.60 -8.82
C ASP A 30 6.14 7.33 -9.40
N GLY A 31 4.82 7.20 -9.28
CA GLY A 31 4.02 6.16 -9.92
C GLY A 31 3.80 4.89 -9.10
N LYS A 32 4.36 4.79 -7.88
CA LYS A 32 4.16 3.64 -6.99
C LYS A 32 2.73 3.57 -6.50
N ILE A 33 2.24 2.35 -6.32
CA ILE A 33 0.88 2.09 -5.84
C ILE A 33 0.95 1.63 -4.40
N VAL A 34 0.26 2.35 -3.53
CA VAL A 34 0.16 2.04 -2.10
C VAL A 34 -1.30 1.93 -1.69
N SER A 35 -1.59 1.07 -0.73
CA SER A 35 -2.91 0.99 -0.11
C SER A 35 -2.79 1.13 1.39
N THR A 36 -3.75 1.83 2.02
CA THR A 36 -3.76 2.05 3.46
C THR A 36 -5.14 1.74 4.03
N GLY A 37 -5.12 1.04 5.17
CA GLY A 37 -6.32 0.64 5.88
C GLY A 37 -5.97 -0.04 7.19
N MET A 38 -6.85 0.13 8.17
CA MET A 38 -6.78 -0.58 9.46
C MET A 38 -5.45 -0.39 10.24
N GLY A 39 -4.70 0.69 9.99
CA GLY A 39 -3.42 0.98 10.65
C GLY A 39 -2.18 0.40 9.94
N TRP A 40 -2.34 -0.08 8.70
CA TRP A 40 -1.22 -0.49 7.84
C TRP A 40 -1.13 0.35 6.58
N ILE A 41 0.08 0.42 6.03
CA ILE A 41 0.33 0.87 4.66
C ILE A 41 1.06 -0.24 3.91
N TRP A 42 0.50 -0.63 2.78
CA TRP A 42 1.01 -1.68 1.90
C TRP A 42 1.49 -1.13 0.57
N GLY A 43 2.61 -1.67 0.08
CA GLY A 43 3.05 -1.47 -1.31
C GLY A 43 2.41 -2.52 -2.21
N LEU A 44 1.66 -2.07 -3.21
CA LEU A 44 1.00 -2.94 -4.19
C LEU A 44 1.83 -3.11 -5.47
N GLY A 45 2.65 -2.13 -5.81
CA GLY A 45 3.60 -2.23 -6.91
C GLY A 45 4.37 -0.94 -7.17
N GLU A 46 5.44 -1.06 -7.96
CA GLU A 46 6.28 0.08 -8.36
C GLU A 46 5.64 0.91 -9.48
N ASN A 47 4.58 0.39 -10.12
CA ASN A 47 3.75 1.09 -11.10
C ASN A 47 2.36 0.44 -11.22
N LEU A 48 1.47 1.03 -12.03
CA LEU A 48 0.10 0.50 -12.25
C LEU A 48 0.08 -0.93 -12.80
N ALA A 49 0.93 -1.27 -13.76
CA ALA A 49 0.94 -2.61 -14.36
C ALA A 49 1.37 -3.67 -13.34
N ASP A 50 2.42 -3.36 -12.59
CA ASP A 50 2.95 -4.18 -11.51
C ASP A 50 1.91 -4.38 -10.38
N SER A 51 1.17 -3.33 -10.04
CA SER A 51 0.07 -3.41 -9.07
C SER A 51 -1.10 -4.25 -9.55
N LEU A 52 -1.47 -4.16 -10.84
CA LEU A 52 -2.53 -4.98 -11.43
C LEU A 52 -2.14 -6.45 -11.46
N GLU A 53 -0.89 -6.75 -11.84
CA GLU A 53 -0.37 -8.12 -11.82
C GLU A 53 -0.47 -8.71 -10.41
N SER A 54 -0.02 -7.96 -9.39
CA SER A 54 -0.11 -8.38 -7.99
C SER A 54 -1.55 -8.60 -7.53
N ALA A 55 -2.48 -7.74 -7.92
CA ALA A 55 -3.88 -7.84 -7.54
C ALA A 55 -4.61 -9.02 -8.19
N ILE A 56 -4.25 -9.36 -9.43
CA ILE A 56 -4.88 -10.45 -10.20
C ILE A 56 -4.30 -11.81 -9.83
N PHE A 57 -2.97 -11.92 -9.79
CA PHE A 57 -2.30 -13.21 -9.67
C PHE A 57 -1.88 -13.55 -8.24
N ALA A 58 -1.74 -12.55 -7.36
CA ALA A 58 -1.19 -12.73 -6.01
C ALA A 58 0.11 -13.55 -6.01
N ASN A 59 0.94 -13.37 -7.06
CA ASN A 59 2.14 -14.17 -7.33
C ASN A 59 3.35 -13.77 -6.47
N ARG A 60 3.22 -12.74 -5.65
CA ARG A 60 4.24 -12.24 -4.73
C ARG A 60 3.62 -11.82 -3.39
N PRO A 61 4.40 -11.88 -2.29
CA PRO A 61 3.93 -11.42 -0.99
C PRO A 61 3.60 -9.93 -1.00
N LEU A 62 2.54 -9.55 -0.27
CA LEU A 62 2.22 -8.16 0.00
C LEU A 62 3.33 -7.54 0.88
N LYS A 63 3.76 -6.34 0.52
CA LYS A 63 4.83 -5.63 1.24
C LYS A 63 4.23 -4.66 2.26
N CYS A 64 4.42 -4.93 3.55
CA CYS A 64 4.12 -3.96 4.60
C CYS A 64 5.17 -2.84 4.57
N LEU A 65 4.74 -1.61 4.29
CA LEU A 65 5.61 -0.42 4.30
C LEU A 65 5.59 0.27 5.68
N HIS A 66 4.45 0.20 6.37
CA HIS A 66 4.26 0.78 7.69
C HIS A 66 3.18 0.02 8.46
N SER A 67 3.33 -0.03 9.78
CA SER A 67 2.29 -0.42 10.73
C SER A 67 2.26 0.56 11.89
N ASP A 68 1.06 0.91 12.34
CA ASP A 68 0.89 1.82 13.46
C ASP A 68 1.42 1.23 14.78
N PRO A 69 1.77 2.07 15.76
CA PRO A 69 2.23 1.61 17.06
C PRO A 69 1.25 0.61 17.71
N GLY A 70 1.78 -0.56 18.08
CA GLY A 70 0.99 -1.64 18.67
C GLY A 70 0.41 -2.64 17.65
N LEU A 71 0.64 -2.43 16.35
CA LEU A 71 0.32 -3.40 15.30
C LEU A 71 1.60 -4.06 14.76
N GLU A 72 1.57 -5.38 14.66
CA GLU A 72 2.59 -6.14 13.93
C GLU A 72 2.45 -5.92 12.41
N PRO A 73 3.54 -5.93 11.64
CA PRO A 73 3.47 -5.87 10.18
C PRO A 73 2.59 -6.98 9.59
N TRP A 74 1.75 -6.62 8.61
CA TRP A 74 0.87 -7.56 7.90
C TRP A 74 1.13 -7.52 6.39
N PRO A 75 1.24 -8.66 5.70
CA PRO A 75 1.44 -9.99 6.27
C PRO A 75 2.77 -10.05 7.05
N PRO A 76 2.91 -11.00 7.99
CA PRO A 76 4.17 -11.20 8.68
C PRO A 76 5.25 -11.51 7.65
N THR A 77 6.46 -10.95 7.81
CA THR A 77 7.59 -11.37 6.99
C THR A 77 7.77 -12.87 7.16
N THR A 78 7.57 -13.64 6.08
CA THR A 78 7.89 -15.06 6.04
C THR A 78 9.36 -15.21 6.36
N ARG A 79 9.64 -15.90 7.46
CA ARG A 79 11.00 -16.28 7.88
C ARG A 79 11.51 -17.44 7.04
#